data_AF-A0A957ZTJ1-F1
#
_entry.id   AF-A0A957ZTJ1-F1
#
_cell.length_a   1.000
_cell.length_b   1.000
_cell.length_c   1.000
_cell.angle_alpha   90.00
_cell.angle_beta   90.00
_cell.angle_gamma   90.00
#
_symmetry.space_group_name_H-M   'P 1'
#
loop_
_entity.id
_entity.type
_entity.pdbx_description
1 polymer ?
#
loop_
_entity_poly.entity_id
_entity_poly.type
_entity_poly.pdbx_seq_one_letter_code
_entity_poly.pdbx_strand_id
1 'polypeptide(L)'
;MQEVIHALRPEEALMGAVTGAEVMRGLRAATYDVIWFIAHGSEAGVELSDGPLSGDVLAQFLRTHAPALVYLNTCASMLVAVNVHDALRVPVICSVGQVEARAALYAGAQLAHCLAQGMDVTAAFEASRPAHDTTYRLIGGGGQRMNGNDGQIWEAIHDLQSKVARLEAQVEMVLFGHRTNGSAWQWALIVMVGLAAAGLLFVAANANLRVLP
;
A
#
# COMPACT_ATOMS: atom_id res chain seq x y z
N MET A 1 -10.20 -11.10 -18.52
CA MET A 1 -11.13 -9.99 -18.22
C MET A 1 -12.56 -10.31 -18.63
N GLN A 2 -12.81 -10.61 -19.92
CA GLN A 2 -14.18 -10.90 -20.42
C GLN A 2 -14.90 -12.04 -19.67
N GLU A 3 -14.21 -13.12 -19.30
CA GLU A 3 -14.80 -14.23 -18.53
C GLU A 3 -15.35 -13.80 -17.16
N VAL A 4 -14.62 -12.95 -16.44
CA VAL A 4 -15.05 -12.45 -15.11
C VAL A 4 -16.29 -11.55 -15.25
N ILE A 5 -16.27 -10.66 -16.24
CA ILE A 5 -17.39 -9.75 -16.53
C ILE A 5 -18.63 -10.56 -16.93
N HIS A 6 -18.47 -11.59 -17.77
CA HIS A 6 -19.59 -12.42 -18.22
C HIS A 6 -20.18 -13.26 -17.08
N ALA A 7 -19.34 -13.79 -16.19
CA ALA A 7 -19.77 -14.60 -15.05
C ALA A 7 -20.48 -13.77 -13.98
N LEU A 8 -19.90 -12.61 -13.59
CA LEU A 8 -20.45 -11.80 -12.50
C LEU A 8 -21.51 -10.80 -12.95
N ARG A 9 -21.52 -10.42 -14.24
CA ARG A 9 -22.41 -9.38 -14.80
C ARG A 9 -22.41 -8.12 -13.93
N PRO A 10 -21.26 -7.46 -13.75
CA PRO A 10 -21.13 -6.34 -12.83
C PRO A 10 -22.09 -5.20 -13.22
N GLU A 11 -22.74 -4.60 -12.21
CA GLU A 11 -23.58 -3.41 -12.40
C GLU A 11 -22.77 -2.20 -12.87
N GLU A 12 -21.51 -2.11 -12.41
CA GLU A 12 -20.55 -1.10 -12.85
C GLU A 12 -19.17 -1.73 -13.06
N ALA A 13 -18.57 -1.44 -14.21
CA ALA A 13 -17.22 -1.89 -14.56
C ALA A 13 -16.35 -0.69 -14.93
N LEU A 14 -15.44 -0.31 -14.04
CA LEU A 14 -14.40 0.68 -14.31
C LEU A 14 -13.23 -0.01 -15.03
N MET A 15 -12.90 0.43 -16.24
CA MET A 15 -11.87 -0.18 -17.08
C MET A 15 -10.90 0.85 -17.65
N GLY A 16 -9.64 0.45 -17.83
CA GLY A 16 -8.60 1.32 -18.36
C GLY A 16 -7.89 2.12 -17.27
N ALA A 17 -7.62 3.39 -17.54
CA ALA A 17 -6.93 4.29 -16.61
C ALA A 17 -7.89 4.82 -15.53
N VAL A 18 -8.16 3.99 -14.51
CA VAL A 18 -9.07 4.32 -13.41
C VAL A 18 -8.34 5.09 -12.32
N THR A 19 -8.91 6.21 -11.88
CA THR A 19 -8.42 7.06 -10.78
C THR A 19 -9.10 6.74 -9.44
N GLY A 20 -8.50 7.14 -8.32
CA GLY A 20 -9.12 7.01 -6.99
C GLY A 20 -10.45 7.77 -6.87
N ALA A 21 -10.56 8.92 -7.53
CA ALA A 21 -11.79 9.70 -7.58
C ALA A 21 -12.92 8.95 -8.31
N GLU A 22 -12.60 8.19 -9.36
CA GLU A 22 -13.57 7.38 -10.09
C GLU A 22 -14.03 6.17 -9.28
N VAL A 23 -13.10 5.49 -8.60
CA VAL A 23 -13.45 4.40 -7.66
C VAL A 23 -14.41 4.91 -6.59
N MET A 24 -14.07 6.02 -5.93
CA MET A 24 -14.91 6.64 -4.91
C MET A 24 -16.28 7.07 -5.45
N ARG A 25 -16.35 7.53 -6.71
CA ARG A 25 -17.60 7.90 -7.36
C ARG A 25 -18.48 6.68 -7.64
N GLY A 26 -17.92 5.60 -8.19
CA GLY A 26 -18.66 4.35 -8.43
C GLY A 26 -19.21 3.77 -7.13
N LEU A 27 -18.38 3.68 -6.09
CA LEU A 27 -18.78 3.20 -4.75
C LEU A 27 -19.87 4.04 -4.05
N ARG A 28 -20.12 5.27 -4.53
CA ARG A 28 -21.22 6.12 -4.04
C ARG A 28 -22.47 6.04 -4.90
N ALA A 29 -22.37 5.53 -6.13
CA ALA A 29 -23.49 5.45 -7.04
C ALA A 29 -24.46 4.32 -6.65
N ALA A 30 -23.94 3.22 -6.11
CA ALA A 30 -24.72 2.07 -5.68
C ALA A 30 -24.05 1.32 -4.51
N THR A 31 -24.76 0.34 -3.98
CA THR A 31 -24.23 -0.65 -3.04
C THR A 31 -23.87 -1.92 -3.79
N TYR A 32 -22.70 -2.50 -3.50
CA TYR A 32 -22.24 -3.71 -4.17
C TYR A 32 -22.03 -4.83 -3.16
N ASP A 33 -22.52 -6.03 -3.46
CA ASP A 33 -22.28 -7.22 -2.63
C ASP A 33 -20.83 -7.70 -2.76
N VAL A 34 -20.23 -7.54 -3.94
CA VAL A 34 -18.86 -7.94 -4.24
C VAL A 34 -18.12 -6.80 -4.89
N ILE A 35 -16.94 -6.49 -4.36
CA ILE A 35 -16.02 -5.50 -4.94
C ILE A 35 -14.77 -6.22 -5.40
N TRP A 36 -14.42 -6.02 -6.67
CA TRP A 36 -13.43 -6.83 -7.35
C TRP A 36 -12.40 -5.95 -8.05
N PHE A 37 -11.15 -6.02 -7.61
CA PHE A 37 -10.03 -5.32 -8.22
C PHE A 37 -9.22 -6.29 -9.07
N ILE A 38 -9.04 -5.97 -10.35
CA ILE A 38 -8.12 -6.66 -11.27
C ILE A 38 -7.12 -5.62 -11.78
N ALA A 39 -5.95 -5.57 -11.16
CA ALA A 39 -4.95 -4.54 -11.43
C ALA A 39 -3.55 -5.00 -10.99
N HIS A 40 -2.55 -4.20 -11.31
CA HIS A 40 -1.28 -4.29 -10.59
C HIS A 40 -1.47 -3.84 -9.14
N GLY A 41 -0.59 -4.30 -8.28
CA GLY A 41 -0.65 -3.98 -6.86
C GLY A 41 0.66 -4.31 -6.17
N SER A 42 0.78 -3.77 -4.98
CA SER A 42 1.90 -4.00 -4.07
C SER A 42 1.42 -3.84 -2.63
N GLU A 43 2.33 -3.96 -1.67
CA GLU A 43 2.04 -3.68 -0.26
C GLU A 43 1.51 -2.26 -0.03
N ALA A 44 1.87 -1.30 -0.90
CA ALA A 44 1.41 0.08 -0.82
C ALA A 44 -0.07 0.26 -1.21
N GLY A 45 -0.65 -0.67 -1.97
CA GLY A 45 -2.01 -0.52 -2.47
C GLY A 45 -2.27 -1.15 -3.84
N VAL A 46 -3.52 -1.01 -4.28
CA VAL A 46 -3.94 -1.31 -5.65
C VAL A 46 -3.50 -0.17 -6.57
N GLU A 47 -2.83 -0.47 -7.66
CA GLU A 47 -2.27 0.56 -8.55
C GLU A 47 -3.37 1.19 -9.42
N LEU A 48 -3.59 2.50 -9.25
CA LEU A 48 -4.52 3.31 -10.05
C LEU A 48 -3.72 4.30 -10.92
N SER A 49 -4.40 4.97 -11.85
CA SER A 49 -3.77 5.91 -12.78
C SER A 49 -3.24 7.18 -12.10
N ASP A 50 -3.75 7.53 -10.92
CA ASP A 50 -3.34 8.68 -10.10
C ASP A 50 -2.54 8.28 -8.85
N GLY A 51 -2.17 7.01 -8.70
CA GLY A 51 -1.33 6.51 -7.61
C GLY A 51 -1.89 5.24 -6.93
N PRO A 52 -1.19 4.70 -5.92
CA PRO A 52 -1.66 3.53 -5.21
C PRO A 52 -2.85 3.85 -4.30
N LEU A 53 -3.93 3.08 -4.42
CA LEU A 53 -5.05 3.06 -3.49
C LEU A 53 -4.69 2.18 -2.29
N SER A 54 -4.30 2.81 -1.18
CA SER A 54 -3.93 2.12 0.05
C SER A 54 -5.11 1.43 0.73
N GLY A 55 -4.82 0.44 1.58
CA GLY A 55 -5.84 -0.27 2.35
C GLY A 55 -6.68 0.65 3.23
N ASP A 56 -6.08 1.68 3.82
CA ASP A 56 -6.77 2.63 4.69
C ASP A 56 -7.77 3.51 3.92
N VAL A 57 -7.37 3.99 2.74
CA VAL A 57 -8.23 4.79 1.87
C VAL A 57 -9.35 3.92 1.30
N LEU A 58 -9.04 2.69 0.87
CA LEU A 58 -10.05 1.74 0.43
C LEU A 58 -11.04 1.43 1.56
N ALA A 59 -10.56 1.13 2.77
CA ALA A 59 -11.42 0.91 3.92
C ALA A 59 -12.29 2.13 4.25
N GLN A 60 -11.75 3.34 4.09
CA GLN A 60 -12.53 4.58 4.23
C GLN A 60 -13.64 4.68 3.19
N PHE A 61 -13.37 4.37 1.92
CA PHE A 61 -14.36 4.40 0.85
C PHE A 61 -15.49 3.39 1.09
N LEU A 62 -15.16 2.23 1.64
CA LEU A 62 -16.10 1.14 1.88
C LEU A 62 -16.84 1.23 3.21
N ARG A 63 -16.46 2.13 4.11
CA ARG A 63 -17.03 2.20 5.48
C ARG A 63 -18.54 2.45 5.47
N THR A 64 -19.05 3.19 4.49
CA THR A 64 -20.49 3.47 4.37
C THR A 64 -21.28 2.32 3.76
N HIS A 65 -20.60 1.41 3.03
CA HIS A 65 -21.20 0.31 2.30
C HIS A 65 -20.29 -0.92 2.39
N ALA A 66 -20.41 -1.68 3.47
CA ALA A 66 -19.60 -2.87 3.69
C ALA A 66 -20.06 -3.99 2.74
N PRO A 67 -19.26 -4.39 1.73
CA PRO A 67 -19.63 -5.45 0.81
C PRO A 67 -19.59 -6.81 1.54
N ALA A 68 -20.27 -7.81 0.98
CA ALA A 68 -20.16 -9.19 1.45
C ALA A 68 -18.78 -9.81 1.13
N LEU A 69 -18.07 -9.29 0.12
CA LEU A 69 -16.74 -9.73 -0.27
C LEU A 69 -15.93 -8.60 -0.93
N VAL A 70 -14.65 -8.49 -0.57
CA VAL A 70 -13.64 -7.76 -1.34
C VAL A 70 -12.64 -8.76 -1.94
N TYR A 71 -12.41 -8.71 -3.24
CA TYR A 71 -11.36 -9.50 -3.88
C TYR A 71 -10.30 -8.61 -4.51
N LEU A 72 -9.09 -8.70 -3.96
CA LEU A 72 -7.88 -8.04 -4.45
C LEU A 72 -7.11 -9.02 -5.35
N ASN A 73 -7.54 -9.12 -6.61
CA ASN A 73 -6.81 -9.89 -7.63
C ASN A 73 -5.64 -9.06 -8.18
N THR A 74 -4.68 -8.81 -7.29
CA THR A 74 -3.49 -7.98 -7.49
C THR A 74 -2.30 -8.65 -6.79
N CYS A 75 -1.07 -8.27 -7.12
CA CYS A 75 0.13 -8.80 -6.47
C CYS A 75 0.32 -8.23 -5.05
N ALA A 76 0.86 -9.05 -4.13
CA ALA A 76 1.33 -8.66 -2.80
C ALA A 76 0.33 -7.76 -2.02
N SER A 77 -0.94 -8.16 -1.99
CA SER A 77 -2.05 -7.36 -1.44
C SER A 77 -2.46 -7.74 -0.02
N MET A 78 -1.67 -8.57 0.67
CA MET A 78 -1.97 -9.03 2.03
C MET A 78 -2.15 -7.88 3.02
N LEU A 79 -1.25 -6.88 3.00
CA LEU A 79 -1.32 -5.74 3.91
C LEU A 79 -2.60 -4.92 3.69
N VAL A 80 -2.93 -4.66 2.42
CA VAL A 80 -4.16 -3.98 2.01
C VAL A 80 -5.38 -4.75 2.52
N ALA A 81 -5.37 -6.08 2.39
CA ALA A 81 -6.47 -6.93 2.79
C ALA A 81 -6.69 -6.96 4.32
N VAL A 82 -5.62 -7.00 5.11
CA VAL A 82 -5.69 -6.92 6.58
C VAL A 82 -6.32 -5.61 7.01
N ASN A 83 -5.86 -4.46 6.48
CA ASN A 83 -6.41 -3.16 6.85
C ASN A 83 -7.91 -3.05 6.53
N VAL A 84 -8.32 -3.55 5.35
CA VAL A 84 -9.74 -3.57 4.95
C VAL A 84 -10.55 -4.49 5.85
N HIS A 85 -10.06 -5.70 6.13
CA HIS A 85 -10.74 -6.65 7.01
C HIS A 85 -10.88 -6.10 8.44
N ASP A 86 -9.83 -5.54 9.01
CA ASP A 86 -9.85 -5.04 10.39
C ASP A 86 -10.82 -3.88 10.56
N ALA A 87 -10.88 -2.99 9.57
CA ALA A 87 -11.75 -1.83 9.58
C ALA A 87 -13.23 -2.16 9.34
N LEU A 88 -13.54 -3.15 8.49
CA LEU A 88 -14.91 -3.41 8.03
C LEU A 88 -15.49 -4.75 8.50
N ARG A 89 -14.64 -5.67 8.97
CA ARG A 89 -14.97 -7.06 9.34
C ARG A 89 -15.61 -7.86 8.20
N VAL A 90 -15.26 -7.52 6.96
CA VAL A 90 -15.71 -8.23 5.75
C VAL A 90 -14.67 -9.24 5.27
N PRO A 91 -15.07 -10.34 4.64
CA PRO A 91 -14.15 -11.26 4.00
C PRO A 91 -13.35 -10.58 2.89
N VAL A 92 -12.03 -10.80 2.88
CA VAL A 92 -11.14 -10.29 1.84
C VAL A 92 -10.31 -11.41 1.24
N ILE A 93 -10.35 -11.58 -0.07
CA ILE A 93 -9.43 -12.48 -0.80
C ILE A 93 -8.28 -11.65 -1.34
N CYS A 94 -7.04 -12.10 -1.15
CA CYS A 94 -5.85 -11.39 -1.58
C CYS A 94 -4.73 -12.36 -1.97
N SER A 95 -3.62 -11.80 -2.47
CA SER A 95 -2.39 -12.55 -2.71
C SER A 95 -1.29 -12.14 -1.72
N VAL A 96 -0.48 -13.11 -1.29
CA VAL A 96 0.65 -12.88 -0.37
C VAL A 96 1.89 -12.37 -1.12
N GLY A 97 2.02 -12.71 -2.40
CA GLY A 97 3.19 -12.40 -3.20
C GLY A 97 2.86 -12.06 -4.64
N GLN A 98 3.85 -12.15 -5.51
CA GLN A 98 3.66 -11.93 -6.93
C GLN A 98 2.84 -13.06 -7.53
N VAL A 99 1.86 -12.69 -8.38
CA VAL A 99 1.03 -13.65 -9.10
C VAL A 99 1.25 -13.47 -10.60
N GLU A 100 1.47 -14.57 -11.31
CA GLU A 100 1.50 -14.55 -12.77
C GLU A 100 0.11 -14.13 -13.31
N ALA A 101 0.08 -13.23 -14.29
CA ALA A 101 -1.18 -12.72 -14.85
C ALA A 101 -2.14 -13.82 -15.33
N ARG A 102 -1.61 -14.93 -15.88
CA ARG A 102 -2.43 -16.07 -16.30
C ARG A 102 -3.06 -16.80 -15.12
N ALA A 103 -2.28 -17.06 -14.07
CA ALA A 103 -2.79 -17.68 -12.84
C ALA A 103 -3.85 -16.80 -12.17
N ALA A 104 -3.61 -15.48 -12.11
CA ALA A 104 -4.57 -14.50 -11.61
C ALA A 104 -5.89 -14.49 -12.39
N LEU A 105 -5.80 -14.60 -13.73
CA LEU A 105 -6.98 -14.69 -14.59
C LEU A 105 -7.79 -15.97 -14.31
N TYR A 106 -7.14 -17.12 -14.20
CA TYR A 106 -7.83 -18.39 -13.98
C TYR A 106 -8.43 -18.51 -12.59
N ALA A 107 -7.69 -18.13 -11.55
CA ALA A 107 -8.21 -18.08 -10.18
C ALA A 107 -9.43 -17.16 -10.10
N GLY A 108 -9.34 -15.97 -10.71
CA GLY A 108 -10.45 -15.03 -10.74
C GLY A 108 -11.66 -15.52 -11.53
N ALA A 109 -11.46 -16.11 -12.71
CA ALA A 109 -12.57 -16.64 -13.50
C ALA A 109 -13.28 -17.80 -12.78
N GLN A 110 -12.52 -18.70 -12.16
CA GLN A 110 -13.08 -19.82 -11.42
C GLN A 110 -13.84 -19.36 -10.18
N LEU A 111 -13.29 -18.40 -9.42
CA LEU A 111 -13.97 -17.83 -8.25
C LEU A 111 -15.28 -17.16 -8.66
N ALA A 112 -15.25 -16.37 -9.74
CA ALA A 112 -16.43 -15.70 -10.28
C ALA A 112 -17.52 -16.72 -10.67
N HIS A 113 -17.12 -17.83 -11.29
CA HIS A 113 -18.05 -18.92 -11.63
C HIS A 113 -18.69 -19.57 -10.39
N CYS A 114 -17.88 -19.89 -9.37
CA CYS A 114 -18.39 -20.47 -8.11
C CYS A 114 -19.35 -19.51 -7.39
N LEU A 115 -19.04 -18.22 -7.33
CA LEU A 115 -19.92 -17.22 -6.73
C LEU A 115 -21.23 -17.08 -7.52
N ALA A 116 -21.17 -17.09 -8.86
CA ALA A 116 -22.35 -17.03 -9.71
C ALA A 116 -23.28 -18.26 -9.56
N GLN A 117 -22.75 -19.39 -9.06
CA GLN A 117 -23.54 -20.57 -8.70
C GLN A 117 -24.19 -20.47 -7.31
N GLY A 118 -24.01 -19.36 -6.59
CA GLY A 118 -24.57 -19.15 -5.27
C GLY A 118 -23.80 -19.85 -4.15
N MET A 119 -22.55 -20.26 -4.39
CA MET A 119 -21.68 -20.76 -3.32
C MET A 119 -21.37 -19.64 -2.33
N ASP A 120 -21.25 -19.98 -1.04
CA ASP A 120 -20.75 -19.02 -0.05
C ASP A 120 -19.27 -18.69 -0.33
N VAL A 121 -18.82 -17.53 0.18
CA VAL A 121 -17.46 -17.01 -0.07
C VAL A 121 -16.37 -18.01 0.28
N THR A 122 -16.50 -18.75 1.40
CA THR A 122 -15.46 -19.67 1.86
C THR A 122 -15.41 -20.90 0.96
N ALA A 123 -16.57 -21.48 0.65
CA ALA A 123 -16.64 -22.61 -0.28
C ALA A 123 -16.18 -22.22 -1.70
N ALA A 124 -16.57 -21.05 -2.18
CA ALA A 124 -16.16 -20.53 -3.49
C ALA A 124 -14.65 -20.31 -3.57
N PHE A 125 -14.03 -19.78 -2.50
CA PHE A 125 -12.58 -19.63 -2.42
C PHE A 125 -11.85 -20.97 -2.44
N GLU A 126 -12.26 -21.93 -1.60
CA GLU A 126 -11.61 -23.25 -1.55
C GLU A 126 -11.78 -24.03 -2.86
N ALA A 127 -12.93 -23.90 -3.53
CA ALA A 127 -13.19 -24.56 -4.82
C ALA A 127 -12.45 -23.90 -6.01
N SER A 128 -12.09 -22.62 -5.90
CA SER A 128 -11.44 -21.87 -6.99
C SER A 128 -9.93 -21.77 -6.86
N ARG A 129 -9.37 -22.04 -5.68
CA ARG A 129 -7.93 -21.93 -5.45
C ARG A 129 -7.17 -22.93 -6.33
N PRO A 130 -6.09 -22.49 -7.02
CA PRO A 130 -5.23 -23.41 -7.76
C PRO A 130 -4.65 -24.48 -6.83
N ALA A 131 -4.50 -25.72 -7.33
CA ALA A 131 -4.02 -26.83 -6.53
C ALA A 131 -2.64 -26.54 -5.92
N HIS A 132 -2.50 -26.78 -4.62
CA HIS A 132 -1.27 -26.54 -3.83
C HIS A 132 -0.79 -25.08 -3.75
N ASP A 133 -1.61 -24.12 -4.15
CA ASP A 133 -1.23 -22.71 -4.13
C ASP A 133 -1.41 -22.08 -2.74
N THR A 134 -0.33 -21.56 -2.19
CA THR A 134 -0.34 -20.77 -0.94
C THR A 134 -0.38 -19.27 -1.18
N THR A 135 -0.38 -18.87 -2.46
CA THR A 135 -0.30 -17.47 -2.88
C THR A 135 -1.60 -16.72 -2.59
N TYR A 136 -2.76 -17.34 -2.88
CA TYR A 136 -4.06 -16.77 -2.54
C TYR A 136 -4.47 -17.10 -1.11
N ARG A 137 -5.01 -16.11 -0.41
CA ARG A 137 -5.52 -16.21 0.96
C ARG A 137 -6.88 -15.56 1.09
N LEU A 138 -7.69 -16.13 1.97
CA LEU A 138 -8.96 -15.56 2.41
C LEU A 138 -8.82 -15.11 3.87
N ILE A 139 -9.03 -13.82 4.12
CA ILE A 139 -9.07 -13.24 5.46
C ILE A 139 -10.53 -13.12 5.88
N GLY A 140 -10.85 -13.56 7.10
CA GLY A 140 -12.20 -13.43 7.67
C GLY A 140 -13.23 -14.48 7.23
N GLY A 141 -12.84 -15.48 6.43
CA GLY A 141 -13.71 -16.62 6.09
C GLY A 141 -13.86 -17.59 7.26
N GLY A 142 -15.07 -18.04 7.55
CA GLY A 142 -15.48 -18.79 8.76
C GLY A 142 -14.84 -20.17 9.01
N GLY A 143 -13.70 -20.49 8.39
CA GLY A 143 -13.00 -21.77 8.55
C GLY A 143 -11.48 -21.67 8.68
N GLN A 144 -10.84 -20.56 8.28
CA GLN A 144 -9.42 -20.37 8.55
C GLN A 144 -9.25 -19.59 9.86
N ARG A 145 -9.21 -20.34 10.97
CA ARG A 145 -8.42 -19.89 12.12
C ARG A 145 -7.00 -19.73 11.57
N MET A 146 -6.51 -18.50 11.46
CA MET A 146 -5.08 -18.26 11.44
C MET A 146 -4.52 -19.15 12.56
N ASN A 147 -3.69 -20.13 12.21
CA ASN A 147 -3.02 -20.94 13.22
C ASN A 147 -2.43 -19.96 14.23
N GLY A 148 -2.68 -20.14 15.54
CA GLY A 148 -2.49 -19.09 16.54
C GLY A 148 -1.10 -18.45 16.53
N ASN A 149 -0.09 -19.18 16.02
CA ASN A 149 1.25 -18.66 15.77
C ASN A 149 1.36 -17.77 14.52
N ASP A 150 0.77 -18.18 13.39
CA ASP A 150 0.89 -17.45 12.12
C ASP A 150 0.15 -16.11 12.21
N GLY A 151 -1.03 -16.08 12.83
CA GLY A 151 -1.78 -14.83 13.07
C GLY A 151 -1.00 -13.84 13.94
N GLN A 152 -0.36 -14.32 15.01
CA GLN A 152 0.48 -13.49 15.89
C GLN A 152 1.75 -13.00 15.17
N ILE A 153 2.37 -13.82 14.32
CA ILE A 153 3.54 -13.43 13.53
C ILE A 153 3.14 -12.36 12.52
N TRP A 154 2.01 -12.50 11.84
CA TRP A 154 1.55 -11.51 10.87
C TRP A 154 1.07 -10.22 11.52
N GLU A 155 0.39 -10.29 12.67
CA GLU A 155 0.02 -9.11 13.45
C GLU A 155 1.27 -8.39 13.98
N ALA A 156 2.29 -9.13 14.41
CA ALA A 156 3.59 -8.56 14.78
C ALA A 156 4.34 -7.96 13.59
N ILE A 157 4.31 -8.60 12.42
CA ILE A 157 4.90 -8.05 11.18
C ILE A 157 4.15 -6.78 10.76
N HIS A 158 2.82 -6.76 10.84
CA HIS A 158 2.00 -5.60 10.53
C HIS A 158 2.28 -4.45 11.50
N ASP A 159 2.34 -4.74 12.80
CA ASP A 159 2.70 -3.75 13.82
C ASP A 159 4.12 -3.21 13.57
N LEU A 160 5.08 -4.06 13.22
CA LEU A 160 6.43 -3.64 12.84
C LEU A 160 6.44 -2.78 11.58
N GLN A 161 5.75 -3.17 10.51
CA GLN A 161 5.65 -2.38 9.28
C GLN A 161 5.01 -1.01 9.54
N SER A 162 3.94 -0.96 10.33
CA SER A 162 3.29 0.30 10.71
C SER A 162 4.17 1.19 11.59
N LYS A 163 5.02 0.60 12.44
CA LYS A 163 6.02 1.32 13.26
C LYS A 163 7.16 1.84 12.40
N VAL A 164 7.63 1.05 11.43
CA VAL A 164 8.65 1.47 10.46
C VAL A 164 8.15 2.63 9.62
N ALA A 165 6.94 2.54 9.06
CA ALA A 165 6.34 3.65 8.29
C ALA A 165 6.20 4.94 9.13
N ARG A 166 5.84 4.81 10.42
CA ARG A 166 5.78 5.95 11.35
C ARG A 166 7.17 6.51 11.68
N LEU A 167 8.17 5.64 11.83
CA LEU A 167 9.57 6.04 12.05
C LEU A 167 10.14 6.74 10.83
N GLU A 168 9.87 6.25 9.62
CA GLU A 168 10.27 6.90 8.38
C GLU A 168 9.67 8.31 8.26
N ALA A 169 8.37 8.46 8.55
CA ALA A 169 7.71 9.77 8.57
C ALA A 169 8.27 10.70 9.66
N GLN A 170 8.62 10.17 10.84
CA GLN A 170 9.26 10.95 11.92
C GLN A 170 10.69 11.35 11.57
N VAL A 171 11.46 10.45 10.94
CA VAL A 171 12.83 10.73 10.47
C VAL A 171 12.79 11.79 9.37
N GLU A 172 11.85 11.69 8.42
CA GLU A 172 11.68 12.70 7.38
C GLU A 172 11.29 14.05 8.01
N MET A 173 10.38 14.08 8.99
CA MET A 173 10.04 15.30 9.74
C MET A 173 11.24 15.88 10.50
N VAL A 174 12.06 15.05 11.14
CA VAL A 174 13.26 15.50 11.88
C VAL A 174 14.33 16.00 10.92
N LEU A 175 14.54 15.34 9.78
CA LEU A 175 15.50 15.77 8.75
C LEU A 175 15.05 17.08 8.08
N PHE A 176 13.77 17.26 7.79
CA PHE A 176 13.23 18.54 7.30
C PHE A 176 13.23 19.62 8.38
N GLY A 177 12.96 19.28 9.63
CA GLY A 177 13.05 20.18 10.78
C GLY A 177 14.48 20.60 11.12
N HIS A 178 15.48 19.75 10.87
CA HIS A 178 16.90 20.11 10.99
C HIS A 178 17.40 21.01 9.85
N ARG A 179 16.78 20.97 8.66
CA ARG A 179 17.10 21.93 7.58
C ARG A 179 16.60 23.35 7.87
N THR A 180 15.55 23.52 8.67
CA THR A 180 15.01 24.84 9.02
C THR A 180 15.49 25.38 10.37
N ASN A 181 15.94 24.51 11.28
CA ASN A 181 16.49 24.88 12.59
C ASN A 181 18.02 24.79 12.69
N GLY A 182 18.72 24.79 11.55
CA GLY A 182 20.15 25.12 11.45
C GLY A 182 20.37 26.58 11.87
N SER A 183 20.28 26.80 13.18
CA SER A 183 20.36 28.04 13.91
C SER A 183 21.38 29.03 13.35
N ALA A 184 20.98 30.29 13.24
CA ALA A 184 21.81 31.40 12.78
C ALA A 184 23.20 31.47 13.46
N TRP A 185 23.37 30.86 14.65
CA TRP A 185 24.66 30.79 15.33
C TRP A 185 25.68 29.85 14.65
N GLN A 186 25.25 28.77 14.01
CA GLN A 186 26.16 27.88 13.26
C GLN A 186 26.72 28.58 12.02
N TRP A 187 25.87 29.32 11.30
CA TRP A 187 26.30 30.17 10.19
C TRP A 187 27.19 31.32 10.65
N ALA A 188 26.89 31.95 11.79
CA ALA A 188 27.75 32.98 12.37
C ALA A 188 29.13 32.44 12.77
N LEU A 189 29.21 31.21 13.29
CA LEU A 189 30.49 30.58 13.66
C LEU A 189 31.34 30.27 12.42
N ILE A 190 30.73 29.74 11.35
CA ILE A 190 31.41 29.45 10.08
C ILE A 190 31.95 30.75 9.45
N VAL A 191 31.15 31.83 9.46
CA VAL A 191 31.57 33.14 8.93
C VAL A 191 32.70 33.74 9.77
N MET A 192 32.65 33.64 11.10
CA MET A 192 33.73 34.15 11.96
C MET A 192 35.04 33.37 11.79
N VAL A 193 34.98 32.04 11.68
CA VAL A 193 36.18 31.22 11.42
C VAL A 193 36.76 31.51 10.02
N GLY A 194 35.90 31.72 9.03
CA GLY A 194 36.31 32.13 7.68
C GLY A 194 36.99 33.50 7.65
N LEU A 195 36.46 34.49 8.38
CA LEU A 195 37.05 35.83 8.49
C LEU A 195 38.40 35.82 9.24
N ALA A 196 38.54 35.00 10.29
CA ALA A 196 39.80 34.84 11.01
C ALA A 196 40.88 34.19 10.12
N ALA A 197 40.52 33.17 9.34
CA ALA A 197 41.43 32.53 8.39
C ALA A 197 41.85 33.48 7.26
N ALA A 198 40.92 34.28 6.73
CA ALA A 198 41.21 35.30 5.72
C ALA A 198 42.11 36.42 6.27
N GLY A 199 41.92 36.84 7.51
CA GLY A 199 42.79 37.81 8.19
C GLY A 199 44.21 37.29 8.40
N LEU A 200 44.37 36.02 8.80
CA LEU A 200 45.67 35.36 8.93
C LEU A 200 46.40 35.21 7.58
N LEU A 201 45.67 34.88 6.51
CA LEU A 201 46.20 34.86 5.15
C LEU A 201 46.61 36.25 4.65
N PHE A 202 45.84 37.29 4.99
CA PHE A 202 46.18 38.68 4.62
C PHE A 202 47.42 39.18 5.37
N VAL A 203 47.57 38.86 6.66
CA VAL A 203 48.77 39.20 7.45
C VAL A 203 50.00 38.42 6.95
N ALA A 204 49.84 37.14 6.61
CA ALA A 204 50.93 36.34 6.02
C ALA A 204 51.35 36.85 4.63
N ALA A 205 50.39 37.26 3.79
CA ALA A 205 50.66 37.84 2.48
C ALA A 205 51.36 39.21 2.58
N ASN A 206 50.99 40.05 3.56
CA ASN A 206 51.61 41.36 3.77
C ASN A 206 52.99 41.27 4.45
N ALA A 207 53.25 40.24 5.25
CA ALA A 207 54.57 39.97 5.83
C ALA A 207 55.60 39.53 4.77
N ASN A 208 55.16 38.84 3.71
CA ASN A 208 56.02 38.42 2.60
C ASN A 208 56.41 39.54 1.62
N LEU A 209 55.76 40.71 1.69
CA LEU A 209 56.09 41.88 0.86
C LEU A 209 57.17 42.79 1.47
N ARG A 210 57.67 42.48 2.68
CA ARG A 210 58.73 43.27 3.36
C ARG A 210 60.11 42.61 3.37
N VAL A 211 60.29 41.49 2.67
CA VAL A 211 61.58 40.77 2.61
C VAL A 211 61.93 40.42 1.16
N LEU A 212 62.06 41.44 0.31
CA LEU A 212 62.92 41.39 -0.89
C LEU A 212 63.55 42.79 -1.06
N PRO A 213 64.89 42.90 -1.14
CA PRO A 213 65.60 44.16 -1.36
C PRO A 213 65.39 44.73 -2.76
#